data_AF-A1WKY5-F1
#
_entry.id   AF-A1WKY5-F1
#
_cell.length_a   1.000
_cell.length_b   1.000
_cell.length_c   1.000
_cell.angle_alpha   90.00
_cell.angle_beta   90.00
_cell.angle_gamma   90.00
#
_symmetry.space_group_name_H-M   'P 1'
#
loop_
_entity.id
_entity.type
_entity.pdbx_description
1 polymer ?
#
loop_
_entity_poly.entity_id
_entity_poly.type
_entity_poly.pdbx_seq_one_letter_code
_entity_poly.pdbx_strand_id
1 'polypeptide(L)'
;MLTSFGRYRLSYAVSLFLAISILGALLMFGFARNAGYTQTDLTFAMTMIICGVTYATVRDAAGAFAYAVESSKFYRDEADFALLKSYACGWRRVAALLARPMPSTLLIAASFLGLQFLATRRLAADSEPNLQAAVLFVAVLFPFALSLLVHFLSPVFVGWKDLDMRKMPPMPQGEGSVAKLMRKIAVADLLITMLINVALVMPVRHNPDFHPSLGYGSVEFVAAALILAMIVGTLSLLSAWRTRVYACSGDLYRLRAIDLTWTPLSQVTGNRWVRWVRYSLLIGGFTIVACLLLGALYETAPIQIVLVLLLLPVAIMFRVERNAVLTSNFRDASQLVAEFPARMPISERIDLVRP
;
A
#
# COMPACT_ATOMS: atom_id res chain seq x y z
N MET A 1 -9.00 12.22 -27.58
CA MET A 1 -7.58 12.44 -27.91
C MET A 1 -6.71 11.71 -26.90
N LEU A 2 -5.73 10.93 -27.36
CA LEU A 2 -4.74 10.31 -26.48
C LEU A 2 -3.84 11.40 -25.87
N THR A 3 -3.56 11.31 -24.57
CA THR A 3 -2.67 12.26 -23.88
C THR A 3 -1.21 11.93 -24.15
N SER A 4 -0.30 12.92 -24.21
CA SER A 4 1.15 12.68 -24.23
C SER A 4 1.64 12.00 -22.94
N PHE A 5 2.75 11.26 -22.97
CA PHE A 5 3.33 10.64 -21.77
C PHE A 5 3.60 11.65 -20.64
N GLY A 6 4.16 12.83 -20.97
CA GLY A 6 4.40 13.92 -20.02
C GLY A 6 3.13 14.38 -19.27
N ARG A 7 2.02 14.58 -19.98
CA ARG A 7 0.72 14.91 -19.37
C ARG A 7 0.15 13.77 -18.53
N TYR A 8 0.31 12.52 -18.98
CA TYR A 8 -0.15 11.34 -18.23
C TYR A 8 0.58 11.21 -16.88
N ARG A 9 1.92 11.32 -16.86
CA ARG A 9 2.70 11.27 -15.60
C ARG A 9 2.40 12.43 -14.66
N LEU A 10 2.12 13.62 -15.20
CA LEU A 10 1.73 14.78 -14.39
C LEU A 10 0.35 14.57 -13.77
N SER A 11 -0.63 14.14 -14.56
CA SER A 11 -1.99 13.84 -14.07
C SER A 11 -2.00 12.74 -13.01
N TYR A 12 -1.18 11.70 -13.19
CA TYR A 12 -0.99 10.64 -12.19
C TYR A 12 -0.41 11.20 -10.89
N ALA A 13 0.66 12.02 -10.99
CA ALA A 13 1.33 12.62 -9.84
C ALA A 13 0.40 13.57 -9.06
N VAL A 14 -0.38 14.40 -9.76
CA VAL A 14 -1.36 15.31 -9.13
C VAL A 14 -2.47 14.53 -8.44
N SER A 15 -3.03 13.50 -9.09
CA SER A 15 -4.05 12.63 -8.49
C SER A 15 -3.52 11.95 -7.22
N LEU A 16 -2.27 11.48 -7.26
CA LEU A 16 -1.61 10.86 -6.12
C LEU A 16 -1.41 11.85 -4.96
N PHE A 17 -0.94 13.07 -5.26
CA PHE A 17 -0.80 14.14 -4.28
C PHE A 17 -2.13 14.44 -3.58
N LEU A 18 -3.19 14.68 -4.36
CA LEU A 18 -4.52 15.01 -3.81
C LEU A 18 -5.07 13.88 -2.94
N ALA A 19 -5.03 12.64 -3.44
CA ALA A 19 -5.56 11.50 -2.70
C ALA A 19 -4.85 11.27 -1.36
N ILE A 20 -3.51 11.37 -1.35
CA ILE A 20 -2.73 11.15 -0.12
C ILE A 20 -2.84 12.36 0.82
N SER A 21 -2.95 13.58 0.29
CA SER A 21 -3.17 14.78 1.11
C SER A 21 -4.50 14.71 1.87
N ILE A 22 -5.57 14.31 1.18
CA ILE A 22 -6.90 14.13 1.81
C ILE A 22 -6.83 13.04 2.87
N LEU A 23 -6.22 11.90 2.56
CA LEU A 23 -6.05 10.81 3.53
C LEU A 23 -5.22 11.24 4.74
N GLY A 24 -4.11 11.94 4.49
CA GLY A 24 -3.23 12.48 5.53
C GLY A 24 -3.97 13.47 6.43
N ALA A 25 -4.77 14.37 5.87
CA ALA A 25 -5.58 15.33 6.63
C ALA A 25 -6.63 14.63 7.50
N LEU A 26 -7.32 13.61 6.98
CA LEU A 26 -8.30 12.82 7.74
C LEU A 26 -7.64 12.08 8.92
N LEU A 27 -6.49 11.46 8.68
CA LEU A 27 -5.73 10.79 9.72
C LEU A 27 -5.29 11.78 10.80
N MET A 28 -4.74 12.93 10.39
CA MET A 28 -4.32 14.00 11.29
C MET A 28 -5.46 14.61 12.09
N PHE A 29 -6.65 14.73 11.52
CA PHE A 29 -7.84 15.15 12.26
C PHE A 29 -8.19 14.14 13.37
N GLY A 30 -8.05 12.85 13.09
CA GLY A 30 -8.19 11.79 14.10
C GLY A 30 -7.16 11.92 15.23
N PHE A 31 -5.90 12.22 14.89
CA PHE A 31 -4.85 12.50 15.88
C PHE A 31 -5.05 13.83 16.64
N ALA A 32 -5.60 14.86 16.01
CA ALA A 32 -5.84 16.14 16.66
C ALA A 32 -6.92 16.09 17.74
N ARG A 33 -7.91 15.20 17.56
CA ARG A 33 -9.11 15.12 18.41
C ARG A 33 -8.89 14.34 19.69
N ASN A 34 -7.94 13.41 19.71
CA ASN A 34 -7.66 12.60 20.88
C ASN A 34 -6.59 13.31 21.74
N ALA A 35 -6.89 13.55 23.03
CA ALA A 35 -5.98 14.22 23.95
C ALA A 35 -4.82 13.30 24.39
N GLY A 36 -3.67 13.88 24.76
CA GLY A 36 -2.59 13.16 25.45
C GLY A 36 -1.46 12.59 24.58
N TYR A 37 -1.31 13.03 23.33
CA TYR A 37 -0.21 12.54 22.49
C TYR A 37 1.15 13.08 22.88
N THR A 38 2.08 12.15 23.10
CA THR A 38 3.51 12.47 23.10
C THR A 38 3.99 12.67 21.67
N GLN A 39 5.02 13.51 21.50
CA GLN A 39 5.65 13.74 20.19
C GLN A 39 6.22 12.45 19.59
N THR A 40 6.63 11.50 20.42
CA THR A 40 7.15 10.18 20.02
C THR A 40 6.04 9.29 19.45
N ASP A 41 4.87 9.26 20.09
CA ASP A 41 3.71 8.49 19.59
C ASP A 41 3.25 9.00 18.22
N LEU A 42 3.20 10.32 18.07
CA LEU A 42 2.83 10.95 16.81
C LEU A 42 3.86 10.64 15.71
N THR A 43 5.15 10.75 16.01
CA THR A 43 6.24 10.45 15.06
C THR A 43 6.23 8.97 14.64
N PHE A 44 6.01 8.06 15.59
CA PHE A 44 5.90 6.64 15.33
C PHE A 44 4.73 6.34 14.39
N ALA A 45 3.54 6.83 14.71
CA ALA A 45 2.35 6.59 13.91
C ALA A 45 2.50 7.12 12.48
N MET A 46 3.03 8.34 12.33
CA MET A 46 3.31 8.95 11.02
C MET A 46 4.30 8.14 10.20
N THR A 47 5.39 7.68 10.81
CA THR A 47 6.42 6.89 10.12
C THR A 47 5.83 5.60 9.57
N MET A 48 4.97 4.93 10.34
CA MET A 48 4.30 3.69 9.92
C MET A 48 3.35 3.92 8.74
N ILE A 49 2.58 5.00 8.77
CA ILE A 49 1.69 5.41 7.67
C ILE A 49 2.50 5.74 6.41
N ILE A 50 3.53 6.57 6.55
CA ILE A 50 4.44 6.96 5.46
C ILE A 50 5.07 5.72 4.81
N CYS A 51 5.56 4.79 5.64
CA CYS A 51 6.16 3.55 5.18
C CYS A 51 5.16 2.72 4.38
N GLY A 52 3.96 2.51 4.92
CA GLY A 52 2.92 1.72 4.28
C GLY A 52 2.45 2.30 2.93
N VAL A 53 2.16 3.61 2.91
CA VAL A 53 1.66 4.30 1.73
C VAL A 53 2.73 4.38 0.64
N THR A 54 3.98 4.69 0.99
CA THR A 54 5.10 4.75 0.03
C THR A 54 5.33 3.41 -0.63
N TYR A 55 5.44 2.34 0.17
CA TYR A 55 5.69 1.00 -0.33
C TYR A 55 4.60 0.56 -1.31
N ALA A 56 3.33 0.72 -0.91
CA ALA A 56 2.19 0.32 -1.75
C ALA A 56 2.15 1.11 -3.06
N THR A 57 2.40 2.42 -3.00
CA THR A 57 2.37 3.31 -4.16
C THR A 57 3.46 2.98 -5.17
N VAL A 58 4.71 2.84 -4.73
CA VAL A 58 5.85 2.57 -5.62
C VAL A 58 5.71 1.18 -6.25
N ARG A 59 5.25 0.18 -5.48
CA ARG A 59 4.98 -1.15 -6.00
C ARG A 59 3.92 -1.12 -7.11
N ASP A 60 2.81 -0.44 -6.87
CA ASP A 60 1.67 -0.45 -7.80
C ASP A 60 1.91 0.45 -9.02
N ALA A 61 2.66 1.53 -8.85
CA ALA A 61 3.05 2.42 -9.95
C ALA A 61 3.80 1.67 -11.06
N ALA A 62 4.75 0.80 -10.71
CA ALA A 62 5.54 0.07 -11.70
C ALA A 62 4.65 -0.78 -12.63
N GLY A 63 3.71 -1.55 -12.08
CA GLY A 63 2.74 -2.31 -12.86
C GLY A 63 1.76 -1.42 -13.63
N ALA A 64 1.25 -0.35 -13.01
CA ALA A 64 0.30 0.56 -13.64
C ALA A 64 0.90 1.28 -14.87
N PHE A 65 2.15 1.73 -14.79
CA PHE A 65 2.86 2.35 -15.92
C PHE A 65 3.18 1.35 -17.02
N ALA A 66 3.60 0.12 -16.68
CA ALA A 66 3.79 -0.94 -17.67
C ALA A 66 2.49 -1.28 -18.41
N TYR A 67 1.35 -1.36 -17.70
CA TYR A 67 0.05 -1.56 -18.34
C TYR A 67 -0.34 -0.38 -19.22
N ALA A 68 -0.13 0.86 -18.77
CA ALA A 68 -0.48 2.06 -19.54
C ALA A 68 0.29 2.16 -20.88
N VAL A 69 1.55 1.71 -20.89
CA VAL A 69 2.38 1.59 -22.10
C VAL A 69 1.78 0.58 -23.06
N GLU A 70 1.57 -0.67 -22.61
CA GLU A 70 1.08 -1.75 -23.48
C GLU A 70 -0.32 -1.46 -23.99
N SER A 71 -1.16 -0.87 -23.13
CA SER A 71 -2.53 -0.49 -23.50
C SER A 71 -2.64 0.78 -24.34
N SER A 72 -1.50 1.37 -24.76
CA SER A 72 -1.44 2.58 -25.58
C SER A 72 -2.29 3.72 -25.00
N LYS A 73 -2.31 3.88 -23.67
CA LYS A 73 -3.08 4.96 -23.00
C LYS A 73 -2.56 6.36 -23.29
N PHE A 74 -1.37 6.46 -23.85
CA PHE A 74 -0.74 7.69 -24.27
C PHE A 74 0.02 7.46 -25.58
N TYR A 75 0.12 8.49 -26.41
CA TYR A 75 1.02 8.45 -27.56
C TYR A 75 2.43 8.82 -27.11
N ARG A 76 3.44 8.29 -27.80
CA ARG A 76 4.86 8.56 -27.55
C ARG A 76 5.37 9.57 -28.56
N ASP A 77 5.94 10.67 -28.07
CA ASP A 77 6.60 11.67 -28.92
C ASP A 77 8.12 11.42 -28.98
N GLU A 78 8.83 11.99 -29.96
CA GLU A 78 10.30 11.92 -30.04
C GLU A 78 10.97 12.49 -28.77
N ALA A 79 10.36 13.51 -28.17
CA ALA A 79 10.77 14.08 -26.89
C ALA A 79 10.66 13.09 -25.72
N ASP A 80 9.65 12.19 -25.75
CA ASP A 80 9.49 11.15 -24.73
C ASP A 80 10.58 10.08 -24.86
N PHE A 81 10.98 9.74 -26.09
CA PHE A 81 12.11 8.86 -26.36
C PHE A 81 13.45 9.47 -25.91
N ALA A 82 13.66 10.76 -26.17
CA ALA A 82 14.85 11.48 -25.71
C ALA A 82 14.92 11.53 -24.17
N LEU A 83 13.78 11.72 -23.50
CA LEU A 83 13.68 11.67 -22.05
C LEU A 83 13.98 10.26 -21.51
N LEU A 84 13.38 9.20 -22.07
CA LEU A 84 13.69 7.82 -21.68
C LEU A 84 15.18 7.48 -21.85
N LYS A 85 15.81 8.01 -22.90
CA LYS A 85 17.24 7.82 -23.19
C LYS A 85 18.14 8.63 -22.26
N SER A 86 17.75 9.83 -21.84
CA SER A 86 18.57 10.67 -20.93
C SER A 86 18.68 10.08 -19.52
N TYR A 87 17.64 9.41 -19.03
CA TYR A 87 17.67 8.63 -17.77
C TYR A 87 18.60 7.40 -17.83
N ALA A 88 19.13 7.04 -19.00
CA ALA A 88 20.10 5.95 -19.14
C ALA A 88 21.52 6.33 -18.67
N CYS A 89 21.83 7.63 -18.50
CA CYS A 89 23.18 8.12 -18.21
C CYS A 89 23.32 8.60 -16.74
N GLY A 90 24.36 8.13 -16.05
CA GLY A 90 24.76 8.55 -14.69
C GLY A 90 23.87 8.09 -13.53
N TRP A 91 22.60 8.50 -13.50
CA TRP A 91 21.66 8.27 -12.40
C TRP A 91 20.87 6.96 -12.50
N ARG A 92 21.07 6.18 -13.58
CA ARG A 92 20.32 4.94 -13.85
C ARG A 92 20.31 3.97 -12.68
N ARG A 93 21.47 3.73 -12.04
CA ARG A 93 21.58 2.76 -10.92
C ARG A 93 20.80 3.23 -9.69
N VAL A 94 20.86 4.52 -9.38
CA VAL A 94 20.14 5.11 -8.25
C VAL A 94 18.63 5.12 -8.51
N ALA A 95 18.21 5.55 -9.70
CA ALA A 95 16.80 5.56 -10.08
C ALA A 95 16.23 4.13 -10.18
N ALA A 96 17.00 3.16 -10.66
CA ALA A 96 16.66 1.74 -10.62
C ALA A 96 16.51 1.18 -9.20
N LEU A 97 17.35 1.64 -8.26
CA LEU A 97 17.26 1.25 -6.87
C LEU A 97 16.01 1.85 -6.22
N LEU A 98 15.75 3.15 -6.43
CA LEU A 98 14.59 3.86 -5.88
C LEU A 98 13.26 3.42 -6.52
N ALA A 99 13.28 2.91 -7.75
CA ALA A 99 12.14 2.26 -8.37
C ALA A 99 11.72 0.95 -7.67
N ARG A 100 12.53 0.43 -6.73
CA ARG A 100 12.13 -0.69 -5.87
C ARG A 100 11.34 -0.17 -4.66
N PRO A 101 10.32 -0.91 -4.18
CA PRO A 101 9.48 -0.45 -3.07
C PRO A 101 10.23 -0.23 -1.74
N MET A 102 11.17 -1.12 -1.38
CA MET A 102 11.86 -1.00 -0.09
C MET A 102 12.82 0.19 -0.02
N PRO A 103 13.72 0.41 -1.00
CA PRO A 103 14.63 1.56 -0.96
C PRO A 103 13.92 2.92 -1.00
N SER A 104 12.85 3.07 -1.79
CA SER A 104 12.05 4.30 -1.80
C SER A 104 11.37 4.54 -0.45
N THR A 105 10.83 3.48 0.16
CA THR A 105 10.22 3.55 1.49
C THR A 105 11.22 4.00 2.54
N LEU A 106 12.41 3.39 2.57
CA LEU A 106 13.48 3.77 3.49
C LEU A 106 13.96 5.21 3.26
N LEU A 107 14.09 5.65 2.00
CA LEU A 107 14.48 7.03 1.68
C LEU A 107 13.46 8.04 2.21
N ILE A 108 12.17 7.84 1.93
CA ILE A 108 11.12 8.76 2.39
C ILE A 108 11.04 8.75 3.92
N ALA A 109 11.09 7.57 4.54
CA ALA A 109 11.05 7.45 6.01
C ALA A 109 12.27 8.13 6.68
N ALA A 110 13.48 7.91 6.16
CA ALA A 110 14.69 8.55 6.69
C ALA A 110 14.66 10.06 6.49
N SER A 111 14.19 10.54 5.33
CA SER A 111 14.01 11.97 5.06
C SER A 111 13.02 12.60 6.03
N PHE A 112 11.90 11.91 6.28
CA PHE A 112 10.89 12.34 7.24
C PHE A 112 11.46 12.41 8.67
N LEU A 113 12.12 11.34 9.14
CA LEU A 113 12.72 11.30 10.48
C LEU A 113 13.81 12.37 10.64
N GLY A 114 14.62 12.61 9.61
CA GLY A 114 15.63 13.67 9.61
C GLY A 114 15.01 15.07 9.69
N LEU A 115 13.96 15.34 8.90
CA LEU A 115 13.23 16.60 8.96
C LEU A 115 12.54 16.81 10.31
N GLN A 116 11.93 15.75 10.85
CA GLN A 116 11.31 15.77 12.17
C GLN A 116 12.35 16.06 13.25
N PHE A 117 13.51 15.40 13.22
CA PHE A 117 14.61 15.65 14.14
C PHE A 117 15.14 17.10 14.07
N LEU A 118 15.25 17.67 12.87
CA LEU A 118 15.64 19.08 12.70
C LEU A 118 14.57 20.04 13.22
N ALA A 119 13.30 19.72 12.97
CA ALA A 119 12.16 20.51 13.48
C ALA A 119 12.12 20.48 15.00
N THR A 120 12.25 19.31 15.64
CA THR A 120 12.25 19.18 17.09
C THR A 120 13.43 19.90 17.75
N ARG A 121 14.63 19.85 17.14
CA ARG A 121 15.79 20.61 17.66
C ARG A 121 15.64 22.13 17.57
N ARG A 122 14.98 22.64 16.53
CA ARG A 122 14.74 24.08 16.40
C ARG A 122 13.56 24.59 17.23
N LEU A 123 12.57 23.72 17.48
CA LEU A 123 11.37 24.01 18.26
C LEU A 123 11.50 23.59 19.73
N ALA A 124 12.70 23.23 20.20
CA ALA A 124 12.99 22.74 21.55
C ALA A 124 12.68 23.73 22.69
N ALA A 125 12.06 24.88 22.39
CA ALA A 125 11.61 25.85 23.37
C ALA A 125 10.22 25.52 23.96
N ASP A 126 9.35 24.80 23.23
CA ASP A 126 7.99 24.50 23.70
C ASP A 126 7.77 23.00 23.86
N SER A 127 7.33 22.59 25.05
CA SER A 127 7.05 21.21 25.46
C SER A 127 5.76 20.63 24.85
N GLU A 128 5.08 21.37 23.99
CA GLU A 128 3.83 20.94 23.36
C GLU A 128 4.06 20.22 22.03
N PRO A 129 3.30 19.14 21.75
CA PRO A 129 3.31 18.51 20.43
C PRO A 129 2.86 19.51 19.37
N ASN A 130 3.78 19.93 18.49
CA ASN A 130 3.47 20.85 17.39
C ASN A 130 2.64 20.14 16.30
N LEU A 131 1.34 20.02 16.56
CA LEU A 131 0.34 19.41 15.69
C LEU A 131 0.29 20.09 14.33
N GLN A 132 0.53 21.41 14.26
CA GLN A 132 0.53 22.17 13.02
C GLN A 132 1.68 21.74 12.09
N ALA A 133 2.89 21.58 12.62
CA ALA A 133 4.02 21.06 11.87
C ALA A 133 3.74 19.62 11.38
N ALA A 134 3.19 18.79 12.25
CA ALA A 134 2.76 17.43 11.93
C ALA A 134 1.73 17.37 10.78
N VAL A 135 0.72 18.25 10.80
CA VAL A 135 -0.27 18.38 9.73
C VAL A 135 0.41 18.79 8.42
N LEU A 136 1.28 19.81 8.44
CA LEU A 136 2.02 20.25 7.25
C LEU A 136 2.86 19.11 6.67
N PHE A 137 3.53 18.33 7.50
CA PHE A 137 4.34 17.21 7.05
C PHE A 137 3.50 16.11 6.40
N VAL A 138 2.43 15.66 7.05
CA VAL A 138 1.65 14.50 6.59
C VAL A 138 0.67 14.84 5.48
N ALA A 139 0.05 16.03 5.52
CA ALA A 139 -0.98 16.42 4.56
C ALA A 139 -0.43 17.18 3.34
N VAL A 140 0.82 17.67 3.38
CA VAL A 140 1.40 18.44 2.26
C VAL A 140 2.76 17.90 1.84
N LEU A 141 3.76 17.92 2.73
CA LEU A 141 5.15 17.64 2.34
C LEU A 141 5.35 16.18 1.94
N PHE A 142 4.78 15.22 2.68
CA PHE A 142 4.86 13.80 2.35
C PHE A 142 4.14 13.47 1.03
N PRO A 143 2.86 13.84 0.82
CA PRO A 143 2.18 13.64 -0.45
C PRO A 143 2.93 14.26 -1.62
N PHE A 144 3.50 15.46 -1.42
CA PHE A 144 4.28 16.15 -2.45
C PHE A 144 5.57 15.40 -2.78
N ALA A 145 6.35 14.99 -1.77
CA ALA A 145 7.58 14.25 -1.95
C ALA A 145 7.33 12.90 -2.66
N LEU A 146 6.28 12.17 -2.27
CA LEU A 146 5.91 10.90 -2.90
C LEU A 146 5.42 11.10 -4.34
N SER A 147 4.61 12.13 -4.59
CA SER A 147 4.15 12.50 -5.94
C SER A 147 5.33 12.81 -6.86
N LEU A 148 6.26 13.63 -6.37
CA LEU A 148 7.47 14.01 -7.07
C LEU A 148 8.37 12.80 -7.34
N LEU A 149 8.55 11.91 -6.36
CA LEU A 149 9.28 10.66 -6.51
C LEU A 149 8.69 9.81 -7.64
N VAL A 150 7.38 9.56 -7.64
CA VAL A 150 6.73 8.74 -8.67
C VAL A 150 6.80 9.42 -10.04
N HIS A 151 6.65 10.73 -10.10
CA HIS A 151 6.77 11.51 -11.32
C HIS A 151 8.16 11.34 -11.95
N PHE A 152 9.23 11.45 -11.16
CA PHE A 152 10.61 11.27 -11.61
C PHE A 152 10.98 9.81 -11.91
N LEU A 153 10.37 8.85 -11.22
CA LEU A 153 10.60 7.42 -11.47
C LEU A 153 9.74 6.84 -12.59
N SER A 154 8.71 7.56 -13.05
CA SER A 154 7.82 7.11 -14.14
C SER A 154 8.56 6.69 -15.42
N PRO A 155 9.64 7.37 -15.88
CA PRO A 155 10.40 6.91 -17.05
C PRO A 155 11.20 5.64 -16.76
N VAL A 156 11.57 5.37 -15.51
CA VAL A 156 12.25 4.12 -15.13
C VAL A 156 11.26 2.96 -15.09
N PHE A 157 10.04 3.19 -14.62
CA PHE A 157 8.98 2.18 -14.65
C PHE A 157 8.64 1.74 -16.08
N VAL A 158 8.78 2.65 -17.06
CA VAL A 158 8.54 2.40 -18.50
C VAL A 158 9.80 1.89 -19.22
N GLY A 159 10.93 2.58 -19.06
CA GLY A 159 12.17 2.45 -19.84
C GLY A 159 13.00 1.19 -19.58
N TRP A 160 12.64 0.38 -18.59
CA TRP A 160 13.17 -0.99 -18.48
C TRP A 160 12.69 -1.90 -19.63
N LYS A 161 11.63 -1.49 -20.32
CA LYS A 161 11.00 -2.24 -21.41
C LYS A 161 11.59 -1.85 -22.77
N ASP A 162 11.73 -0.56 -23.05
CA ASP A 162 12.15 -0.09 -24.38
C ASP A 162 13.66 -0.29 -24.68
N LEU A 163 14.51 -0.54 -23.68
CA LEU A 163 15.96 -0.69 -23.92
C LEU A 163 16.42 -2.09 -24.33
N ASP A 164 15.62 -3.15 -24.20
CA ASP A 164 16.03 -4.50 -24.65
C ASP A 164 14.91 -5.56 -24.70
N MET A 165 13.67 -5.19 -25.04
CA MET A 165 12.60 -6.20 -25.27
C MET A 165 12.99 -7.25 -26.32
N ARG A 166 13.92 -6.94 -27.24
CA ARG A 166 14.43 -7.87 -28.26
C ARG A 166 15.57 -8.77 -27.77
N LYS A 167 16.23 -8.46 -26.64
CA LYS A 167 17.42 -9.18 -26.16
C LYS A 167 17.32 -9.76 -24.76
N MET A 168 16.28 -9.46 -24.00
CA MET A 168 16.07 -10.16 -22.74
C MET A 168 15.71 -11.62 -23.03
N PRO A 169 16.55 -12.60 -22.62
CA PRO A 169 16.14 -13.99 -22.70
C PRO A 169 14.83 -14.13 -21.92
N PRO A 170 13.88 -14.98 -22.38
CA PRO A 170 12.75 -15.35 -21.54
C PRO A 170 13.31 -15.76 -20.18
N MET A 171 12.82 -15.15 -19.10
CA MET A 171 13.24 -15.57 -17.76
C MET A 171 13.05 -17.08 -17.68
N PRO A 172 14.06 -17.84 -17.21
CA PRO A 172 13.96 -19.29 -17.14
C PRO A 172 12.67 -19.63 -16.40
N GLN A 173 11.87 -20.53 -16.98
CA GLN A 173 10.53 -20.94 -16.53
C GLN A 173 10.50 -21.54 -15.09
N GLY A 174 11.57 -21.43 -14.30
CA GLY A 174 11.71 -22.01 -12.97
C GLY A 174 12.05 -21.05 -11.81
N GLU A 175 12.54 -19.82 -12.04
CA GLU A 175 13.08 -19.01 -10.92
C GLU A 175 12.16 -17.90 -10.38
N GLY A 176 10.97 -17.71 -10.96
CA GLY A 176 10.03 -16.70 -10.51
C GLY A 176 8.59 -16.99 -10.91
N SER A 177 8.00 -18.09 -10.43
CA SER A 177 6.58 -18.39 -10.68
C SER A 177 5.69 -17.21 -10.25
N VAL A 178 4.66 -16.93 -11.04
CA VAL A 178 3.65 -15.90 -10.72
C VAL A 178 3.09 -16.14 -9.31
N ALA A 179 2.99 -17.41 -8.91
CA ALA A 179 2.65 -17.82 -7.56
C ALA A 179 3.54 -17.20 -6.47
N LYS A 180 4.87 -17.18 -6.66
CA LYS A 180 5.83 -16.57 -5.72
C LYS A 180 5.63 -15.06 -5.63
N LEU A 181 5.36 -14.39 -6.76
CA LEU A 181 5.04 -12.96 -6.79
C LEU A 181 3.73 -12.66 -6.05
N MET A 182 2.66 -13.42 -6.32
CA MET A 182 1.36 -13.24 -5.66
C MET A 182 1.42 -13.49 -4.15
N ARG A 183 2.16 -14.51 -3.70
CA ARG A 183 2.41 -14.73 -2.26
C ARG A 183 3.14 -13.54 -1.65
N LYS A 184 4.20 -13.06 -2.30
CA LYS A 184 4.97 -11.91 -1.81
C LYS A 184 4.11 -10.65 -1.68
N ILE A 185 3.26 -10.39 -2.68
CA ILE A 185 2.32 -9.28 -2.66
C ILE A 185 1.34 -9.42 -1.50
N ALA A 186 0.76 -10.60 -1.30
CA ALA A 186 -0.25 -10.81 -0.28
C ALA A 186 0.33 -10.71 1.14
N VAL A 187 1.56 -11.18 1.36
CA VAL A 187 2.29 -11.00 2.61
C VAL A 187 2.65 -9.53 2.83
N ALA A 188 3.13 -8.83 1.81
CA ALA A 188 3.44 -7.40 1.92
C ALA A 188 2.19 -6.55 2.23
N ASP A 189 1.06 -6.83 1.57
CA ASP A 189 -0.21 -6.15 1.82
C ASP A 189 -0.69 -6.38 3.26
N LEU A 190 -0.56 -7.60 3.79
CA LEU A 190 -0.89 -7.90 5.17
C LEU A 190 0.00 -7.12 6.13
N LEU A 191 1.33 -7.19 5.95
CA LEU A 191 2.29 -6.50 6.82
C LEU A 191 2.04 -5.00 6.83
N ILE A 192 1.84 -4.38 5.67
CA ILE A 192 1.56 -2.94 5.55
C ILE A 192 0.23 -2.58 6.23
N THR A 193 -0.81 -3.36 6.00
CA THR A 193 -2.12 -3.08 6.60
C THR A 193 -2.07 -3.20 8.12
N MET A 194 -1.38 -4.22 8.64
CA MET A 194 -1.18 -4.37 10.08
C MET A 194 -0.32 -3.24 10.65
N LEU A 195 0.72 -2.81 9.92
CA LEU A 195 1.57 -1.68 10.31
C LEU A 195 0.75 -0.40 10.50
N ILE A 196 -0.14 -0.11 9.53
CA ILE A 196 -1.03 1.05 9.55
C ILE A 196 -2.06 0.90 10.67
N ASN A 197 -2.66 -0.28 10.85
CA ASN A 197 -3.63 -0.51 11.92
C ASN A 197 -3.00 -0.35 13.32
N VAL A 198 -1.79 -0.84 13.53
CA VAL A 198 -1.05 -0.61 14.78
C VAL A 198 -0.81 0.88 15.00
N ALA A 199 -0.41 1.60 13.95
CA ALA A 199 -0.22 3.05 14.01
C ALA A 199 -1.49 3.83 14.34
N LEU A 200 -2.65 3.34 13.90
CA LEU A 200 -3.96 3.94 14.17
C LEU A 200 -4.50 3.62 15.56
N VAL A 201 -4.16 2.44 16.09
CA VAL A 201 -4.72 1.92 17.34
C VAL A 201 -3.86 2.25 18.57
N MET A 202 -2.52 2.24 18.44
CA MET A 202 -1.61 2.67 19.51
C MET A 202 -1.95 4.02 20.16
N PRO A 203 -2.36 5.05 19.40
CA PRO A 203 -2.73 6.35 19.93
C PRO A 203 -3.97 6.31 20.85
N VAL A 204 -4.80 5.27 20.77
CA VAL A 204 -6.05 5.16 21.54
C VAL A 204 -5.79 4.88 23.03
N ARG A 205 -4.60 4.40 23.39
CA ARG A 205 -4.21 4.07 24.78
C ARG A 205 -4.33 5.25 25.78
N HIS A 206 -4.27 6.48 25.27
CA HIS A 206 -4.32 7.71 26.08
C HIS A 206 -5.74 8.20 26.30
N ASN A 207 -6.73 7.58 25.65
CA ASN A 207 -8.13 7.90 25.86
C ASN A 207 -8.56 7.36 27.25
N PRO A 208 -9.24 8.16 28.09
CA PRO A 208 -9.75 7.72 29.39
C PRO A 208 -10.52 6.39 29.36
N ASP A 209 -11.27 6.10 28.29
CA ASP A 209 -12.03 4.86 28.12
C ASP A 209 -11.14 3.60 28.02
N PHE A 210 -9.85 3.79 27.74
CA PHE A 210 -8.85 2.73 27.60
C PHE A 210 -7.87 2.70 28.78
N HIS A 211 -8.18 3.38 29.90
CA HIS A 211 -7.27 3.43 31.04
C HIS A 211 -7.19 2.06 31.75
N PRO A 212 -5.99 1.48 31.96
CA PRO A 212 -5.84 0.15 32.58
C PRO A 212 -6.45 0.04 33.98
N SER A 213 -6.57 1.15 34.71
CA SER A 213 -7.16 1.20 36.05
C SER A 213 -8.65 0.90 36.09
N LEU A 214 -9.36 1.00 34.96
CA LEU A 214 -10.76 0.61 34.85
C LEU A 214 -10.93 -0.93 34.75
N GLY A 215 -9.84 -1.65 34.45
CA GLY A 215 -9.85 -3.09 34.25
C GLY A 215 -10.35 -3.49 32.87
N TYR A 216 -9.68 -4.47 32.24
CA TYR A 216 -9.98 -4.91 30.88
C TYR A 216 -11.35 -5.59 30.70
N GLY A 217 -11.96 -6.03 31.81
CA GLY A 217 -13.31 -6.61 31.83
C GLY A 217 -14.44 -5.60 32.07
N SER A 218 -14.13 -4.31 32.26
CA SER A 218 -15.16 -3.27 32.45
C SER A 218 -16.02 -3.09 31.20
N VAL A 219 -17.29 -2.71 31.40
CA VAL A 219 -18.25 -2.56 30.30
C VAL A 219 -17.80 -1.46 29.34
N GLU A 220 -17.25 -0.38 29.87
CA GLU A 220 -16.73 0.76 29.14
C GLU A 220 -15.56 0.35 28.24
N PHE A 221 -14.58 -0.37 28.79
CA PHE A 221 -13.42 -0.84 28.04
C PHE A 221 -13.83 -1.80 26.92
N VAL A 222 -14.69 -2.78 27.23
CA VAL A 222 -15.17 -3.76 26.25
C VAL A 222 -15.93 -3.07 25.12
N ALA A 223 -16.80 -2.10 25.44
CA ALA A 223 -17.56 -1.35 24.44
C ALA A 223 -16.63 -0.51 23.53
N ALA A 224 -15.66 0.19 24.11
CA ALA A 224 -14.70 0.99 23.37
C ALA A 224 -13.80 0.12 22.46
N ALA A 225 -13.30 -1.00 22.99
CA ALA A 225 -12.50 -1.98 22.24
C ALA A 225 -13.30 -2.60 21.08
N LEU A 226 -14.58 -2.91 21.31
CA LEU A 226 -15.48 -3.44 20.30
C LEU A 226 -15.68 -2.45 19.15
N ILE A 227 -15.99 -1.18 19.45
CA ILE A 227 -16.15 -0.13 18.43
C ILE A 227 -14.87 0.02 17.61
N LEU A 228 -13.72 0.08 18.28
CA LEU A 228 -12.43 0.21 17.62
C LEU A 228 -12.13 -0.99 16.70
N ALA A 229 -12.32 -2.22 17.20
CA ALA A 229 -12.10 -3.44 16.43
C ALA A 229 -13.02 -3.50 15.20
N MET A 230 -14.27 -3.03 15.32
CA MET A 230 -15.21 -2.97 14.20
C MET A 230 -14.83 -1.94 13.15
N ILE A 231 -14.37 -0.75 13.55
CA ILE A 231 -13.87 0.28 12.62
C ILE A 231 -12.64 -0.25 11.88
N VAL A 232 -11.65 -0.75 12.61
CA VAL A 232 -10.39 -1.27 12.04
C VAL A 232 -10.65 -2.49 11.14
N GLY A 233 -11.54 -3.38 11.56
CA GLY A 233 -12.00 -4.53 10.78
C GLY A 233 -12.63 -4.11 9.45
N THR A 234 -13.54 -3.13 9.50
CA THR A 234 -14.23 -2.62 8.29
C THR A 234 -13.25 -1.96 7.33
N LEU A 235 -12.38 -1.07 7.82
CA LEU A 235 -11.36 -0.41 6.98
C LEU A 235 -10.40 -1.43 6.35
N SER A 236 -9.97 -2.43 7.12
CA SER A 236 -9.11 -3.51 6.63
C SER A 236 -9.81 -4.34 5.55
N LEU A 237 -11.09 -4.64 5.72
CA LEU A 237 -11.86 -5.38 4.73
C LEU A 237 -12.02 -4.62 3.42
N LEU A 238 -12.35 -3.32 3.49
CA LEU A 238 -12.43 -2.44 2.32
C LEU A 238 -11.07 -2.37 1.59
N SER A 239 -9.97 -2.29 2.35
CA SER A 239 -8.62 -2.34 1.80
C SER A 239 -8.32 -3.68 1.11
N ALA A 240 -8.71 -4.81 1.72
CA ALA A 240 -8.52 -6.14 1.15
C ALA A 240 -9.21 -6.30 -0.22
N TRP A 241 -10.40 -5.71 -0.35
CA TRP A 241 -11.22 -5.72 -1.56
C TRP A 241 -10.73 -4.83 -2.71
N ARG A 242 -9.73 -3.97 -2.47
CA ARG A 242 -9.18 -3.11 -3.51
C ARG A 242 -8.60 -3.93 -4.67
N THR A 243 -9.11 -3.72 -5.87
CA THR A 243 -8.62 -4.42 -7.05
C THR A 243 -7.23 -3.89 -7.46
N ARG A 244 -6.41 -4.80 -8.01
CA ARG A 244 -5.09 -4.48 -8.58
C ARG A 244 -4.94 -5.02 -10.01
N VAL A 245 -6.07 -5.22 -10.72
CA VAL A 245 -6.10 -5.84 -12.05
C VAL A 245 -5.10 -5.18 -13.00
N TYR A 246 -5.10 -3.85 -13.13
CA TYR A 246 -4.20 -3.15 -14.05
C TYR A 246 -2.72 -3.26 -13.67
N ALA A 247 -2.39 -3.14 -12.38
CA ALA A 247 -1.01 -3.32 -11.92
C ALA A 247 -0.55 -4.77 -12.14
N CYS A 248 -1.43 -5.74 -11.87
CA CYS A 248 -1.22 -7.16 -12.12
C CYS A 248 -0.99 -7.45 -13.61
N SER A 249 -1.80 -6.89 -14.51
CA SER A 249 -1.60 -7.00 -15.96
C SER A 249 -0.22 -6.47 -16.37
N GLY A 250 0.18 -5.31 -15.83
CA GLY A 250 1.52 -4.76 -16.05
C GLY A 250 2.65 -5.68 -15.56
N ASP A 251 2.49 -6.29 -14.38
CA ASP A 251 3.43 -7.26 -13.84
C ASP A 251 3.53 -8.51 -14.73
N LEU A 252 2.41 -9.00 -15.27
CA LEU A 252 2.39 -10.13 -16.21
C LEU A 252 3.07 -9.81 -17.54
N TYR A 253 2.83 -8.62 -18.10
CA TYR A 253 3.54 -8.16 -19.29
C TYR A 253 5.05 -8.08 -19.07
N ARG A 254 5.50 -7.75 -17.86
CA ARG A 254 6.93 -7.70 -17.51
C ARG A 254 7.53 -9.09 -17.34
N LEU A 255 6.77 -10.05 -16.84
CA LEU A 255 7.23 -11.42 -16.61
C LEU A 255 7.23 -12.29 -17.86
N ARG A 256 6.47 -11.95 -18.92
CA ARG A 256 6.34 -12.74 -20.15
C ARG A 256 5.98 -14.22 -19.94
N ALA A 257 5.47 -14.56 -18.76
CA ALA A 257 5.14 -15.91 -18.35
C ALA A 257 3.73 -15.89 -17.76
N ILE A 258 2.78 -16.46 -18.49
CA ILE A 258 1.43 -16.72 -17.97
C ILE A 258 1.50 -18.08 -17.29
N ASP A 259 1.98 -18.10 -16.06
CA ASP A 259 1.95 -19.31 -15.25
C ASP A 259 0.57 -19.44 -14.58
N LEU A 260 -0.27 -20.31 -15.13
CA LEU A 260 -1.65 -20.56 -14.69
C LEU A 260 -1.72 -21.43 -13.41
N THR A 261 -0.59 -21.83 -12.82
CA THR A 261 -0.56 -22.75 -11.66
C THR A 261 -0.95 -22.10 -10.33
N TRP A 262 -1.26 -20.80 -10.29
CA TRP A 262 -1.71 -20.15 -9.05
C TRP A 262 -3.08 -20.66 -8.62
N THR A 263 -3.08 -21.51 -7.60
CA THR A 263 -4.28 -21.93 -6.88
C THR A 263 -4.45 -21.08 -5.61
N PRO A 264 -5.68 -20.64 -5.30
CA PRO A 264 -5.94 -19.87 -4.10
C PRO A 264 -5.61 -20.71 -2.85
N LEU A 265 -4.95 -20.10 -1.85
CA LEU A 265 -4.76 -20.73 -0.55
C LEU A 265 -6.09 -21.00 0.19
N SER A 266 -7.15 -20.31 -0.17
CA SER A 266 -8.47 -20.44 0.47
C SER A 266 -9.57 -20.17 -0.56
N GLN A 267 -10.45 -21.16 -0.78
CA GLN A 267 -11.69 -20.92 -1.51
C GLN A 267 -12.68 -20.23 -0.57
N VAL A 268 -12.91 -18.95 -0.83
CA VAL A 268 -13.82 -18.15 -0.03
C VAL A 268 -15.24 -18.37 -0.55
N THR A 269 -16.07 -19.05 0.25
CA THR A 269 -17.45 -19.41 -0.11
C THR A 269 -18.45 -18.36 0.40
N GLY A 270 -19.54 -18.17 -0.35
CA GLY A 270 -20.64 -17.24 0.00
C GLY A 270 -20.44 -15.81 -0.51
N ASN A 271 -21.53 -15.03 -0.54
CA ASN A 271 -21.53 -13.63 -1.00
C ASN A 271 -20.73 -12.72 -0.04
N ARG A 272 -20.13 -11.64 -0.57
CA ARG A 272 -19.33 -10.65 0.18
C ARG A 272 -20.05 -10.14 1.44
N TRP A 273 -21.35 -9.86 1.34
CA TRP A 273 -22.16 -9.39 2.47
C TRP A 273 -22.27 -10.42 3.60
N VAL A 274 -22.51 -11.69 3.25
CA VAL A 274 -22.59 -12.78 4.23
C VAL A 274 -21.25 -12.95 4.95
N ARG A 275 -20.15 -12.82 4.21
CA ARG A 275 -18.80 -12.90 4.80
C ARG A 275 -18.48 -11.72 5.68
N TRP A 276 -18.87 -10.51 5.28
CA TRP A 276 -18.71 -9.32 6.11
C TRP A 276 -19.45 -9.46 7.45
N VAL A 277 -20.69 -9.97 7.44
CA VAL A 277 -21.44 -10.26 8.67
C VAL A 277 -20.72 -11.30 9.51
N ARG A 278 -20.25 -12.41 8.91
CA ARG A 278 -19.48 -13.44 9.63
C ARG A 278 -18.20 -12.90 10.25
N TYR A 279 -17.46 -12.07 9.53
CA TYR A 279 -16.25 -11.44 10.06
C TYR A 279 -16.56 -10.43 11.16
N SER A 280 -17.65 -9.69 11.04
CA SER A 280 -18.13 -8.76 12.08
C SER A 280 -18.46 -9.51 13.36
N LEU A 281 -19.18 -10.63 13.26
CA LEU A 281 -19.49 -11.50 14.40
C LEU A 281 -18.23 -12.13 15.00
N LEU A 282 -17.28 -12.57 14.16
CA LEU A 282 -16.01 -13.13 14.62
C LEU A 282 -15.16 -12.09 15.36
N ILE A 283 -14.99 -10.90 14.79
CA ILE A 283 -14.22 -9.80 15.39
C ILE A 283 -14.89 -9.37 16.69
N GLY A 284 -16.21 -9.17 16.70
CA GLY A 284 -16.94 -8.76 17.88
C GLY A 284 -16.90 -9.80 19.00
N GLY A 285 -17.21 -11.06 18.68
CA GLY A 285 -17.16 -12.16 19.64
C GLY A 285 -15.76 -12.39 20.20
N PHE A 286 -14.73 -12.37 19.35
CA PHE A 286 -13.34 -12.48 19.80
C PHE A 286 -12.95 -11.31 20.71
N THR A 287 -13.35 -10.08 20.37
CA THR A 287 -13.03 -8.90 21.19
C THR A 287 -13.62 -9.01 22.58
N ILE A 288 -14.90 -9.35 22.69
CA ILE A 288 -15.59 -9.53 23.97
C ILE A 288 -14.89 -10.62 24.81
N VAL A 289 -14.68 -11.80 24.22
CA VAL A 289 -14.05 -12.92 24.93
C VAL A 289 -12.61 -12.59 25.34
N ALA A 290 -11.82 -11.96 24.46
CA ALA A 290 -10.45 -11.59 24.75
C ALA A 290 -10.37 -10.57 25.89
N CYS A 291 -11.21 -9.53 25.87
CA CYS A 291 -11.26 -8.52 26.94
C CYS A 291 -11.65 -9.14 28.29
N LEU A 292 -12.67 -10.00 28.31
CA LEU A 292 -13.11 -10.68 29.54
C LEU A 292 -12.05 -11.65 30.09
N LEU A 293 -11.41 -12.44 29.22
CA LEU A 293 -10.33 -13.34 29.61
C LEU A 293 -9.10 -12.58 30.12
N LEU A 294 -8.73 -11.48 29.46
CA LEU A 294 -7.63 -10.62 29.91
C LEU A 294 -7.95 -9.94 31.24
N GLY A 295 -9.19 -9.49 31.43
CA GLY A 295 -9.67 -8.97 32.72
C GLY A 295 -9.59 -10.02 33.84
N ALA A 296 -9.91 -11.28 33.54
CA ALA A 296 -9.89 -12.35 34.53
C ALA A 296 -8.49 -12.90 34.85
N LEU A 297 -7.56 -12.90 33.88
CA LEU A 297 -6.27 -13.59 33.99
C LEU A 297 -5.07 -12.64 34.11
N TYR A 298 -5.16 -11.42 33.58
CA TYR A 298 -4.03 -10.52 33.42
C TYR A 298 -4.43 -9.03 33.52
N GLU A 299 -4.88 -8.59 34.69
CA GLU A 299 -5.21 -7.17 34.95
C GLU A 299 -4.04 -6.20 34.67
N THR A 300 -2.79 -6.68 34.74
CA THR A 300 -1.57 -5.87 34.57
C THR A 300 -0.91 -5.98 33.20
N ALA A 301 -1.52 -6.68 32.23
CA ALA A 301 -0.94 -6.79 30.89
C ALA A 301 -0.75 -5.40 30.27
N PRO A 302 0.36 -5.12 29.56
CA PRO A 302 0.51 -3.87 28.83
C PRO A 302 -0.58 -3.71 27.76
N ILE A 303 -1.27 -2.57 27.75
CA ILE A 303 -2.38 -2.29 26.81
C ILE A 303 -1.99 -2.46 25.34
N GLN A 304 -0.73 -2.24 24.99
CA GLN A 304 -0.21 -2.45 23.64
C GLN A 304 -0.36 -3.91 23.20
N ILE A 305 -0.14 -4.86 24.10
CA ILE A 305 -0.28 -6.29 23.82
C ILE A 305 -1.75 -6.62 23.58
N VAL A 306 -2.64 -6.05 24.40
CA VAL A 306 -4.10 -6.19 24.25
C VAL A 306 -4.53 -5.67 22.88
N LEU A 307 -4.12 -4.46 22.52
CA LEU A 307 -4.47 -3.84 21.23
C LEU A 307 -3.95 -4.64 20.03
N VAL A 308 -2.73 -5.20 20.12
CA VAL A 308 -2.17 -6.06 19.06
C VAL A 308 -2.92 -7.40 18.98
N LEU A 309 -3.31 -7.97 20.12
CA LEU A 309 -4.09 -9.21 20.16
C LEU A 309 -5.45 -9.04 19.46
N LEU A 310 -6.11 -7.89 19.65
CA LEU A 310 -7.40 -7.58 19.00
C LEU A 310 -7.28 -7.45 17.47
N LEU A 311 -6.07 -7.24 16.93
CA LEU A 311 -5.85 -7.22 15.48
C LEU A 311 -5.75 -8.62 14.85
N LEU A 312 -5.59 -9.69 15.65
CA LEU A 312 -5.45 -11.05 15.13
C LEU A 312 -6.61 -11.50 14.23
N PRO A 313 -7.90 -11.40 14.63
CA PRO A 313 -9.00 -11.76 13.74
C PRO A 313 -9.05 -10.88 12.49
N VAL A 314 -8.68 -9.61 12.60
CA VAL A 314 -8.59 -8.67 11.47
C VAL A 314 -7.50 -9.10 10.48
N ALA A 315 -6.34 -9.53 10.97
CA ALA A 315 -5.22 -10.02 10.16
C ALA A 315 -5.59 -11.28 9.37
N ILE A 316 -6.25 -12.24 10.03
CA ILE A 316 -6.70 -13.49 9.41
C ILE A 316 -7.74 -13.19 8.34
N MET A 317 -8.77 -12.40 8.68
CA MET A 317 -9.79 -11.95 7.74
C MET A 317 -9.16 -11.26 6.51
N PHE A 318 -8.28 -10.29 6.75
CA PHE A 318 -7.61 -9.55 5.69
C PHE A 318 -6.84 -10.49 4.76
N ARG A 319 -6.06 -11.42 5.33
CA ARG A 319 -5.27 -12.40 4.56
C ARG A 319 -6.14 -13.24 3.64
N VAL A 320 -7.26 -13.74 4.15
CA VAL A 320 -8.21 -14.61 3.43
C VAL A 320 -8.88 -13.84 2.28
N GLU A 321 -9.47 -12.69 2.56
CA GLU A 321 -10.14 -11.86 1.55
C GLU A 321 -9.16 -11.34 0.51
N ARG A 322 -7.97 -10.93 0.94
CA ARG A 322 -6.94 -10.44 0.03
C ARG A 322 -6.46 -11.52 -0.93
N ASN A 323 -6.31 -12.76 -0.47
CA ASN A 323 -5.99 -13.90 -1.33
C ASN A 323 -7.06 -14.14 -2.40
N ALA A 324 -8.34 -14.10 -2.01
CA ALA A 324 -9.45 -14.29 -2.95
C ALA A 324 -9.45 -13.20 -4.03
N VAL A 325 -9.28 -11.94 -3.63
CA VAL A 325 -9.22 -10.80 -4.54
C VAL A 325 -8.02 -10.86 -5.47
N LEU A 326 -6.82 -11.21 -4.96
CA LEU A 326 -5.63 -11.36 -5.79
C LEU A 326 -5.77 -12.49 -6.82
N THR A 327 -6.44 -13.59 -6.44
CA THR A 327 -6.71 -14.71 -7.36
C THR A 327 -7.68 -14.30 -8.47
N SER A 328 -8.75 -13.57 -8.15
CA SER A 328 -9.66 -13.00 -9.15
C SER A 328 -8.92 -12.03 -10.07
N ASN A 329 -8.17 -11.07 -9.49
CA ASN A 329 -7.42 -10.08 -10.25
C ASN A 329 -6.40 -10.74 -11.18
N PHE A 330 -5.78 -11.84 -10.78
CA PHE A 330 -4.84 -12.59 -11.61
C PHE A 330 -5.54 -13.25 -12.80
N ARG A 331 -6.71 -13.86 -12.59
CA ARG A 331 -7.52 -14.42 -13.68
C ARG A 331 -7.91 -13.34 -14.69
N ASP A 332 -8.47 -12.23 -14.21
CA ASP A 332 -8.91 -11.12 -15.06
C ASP A 332 -7.73 -10.48 -15.80
N ALA A 333 -6.60 -10.28 -15.11
CA ALA A 333 -5.38 -9.76 -15.71
C ALA A 333 -4.81 -10.69 -16.79
N SER A 334 -4.87 -12.01 -16.58
CA SER A 334 -4.41 -13.00 -17.55
C SER A 334 -5.26 -13.00 -18.82
N GLN A 335 -6.58 -12.84 -18.68
CA GLN A 335 -7.48 -12.66 -19.82
C GLN A 335 -7.17 -11.38 -20.60
N LEU A 336 -6.99 -10.25 -19.90
CA LEU A 336 -6.63 -8.97 -20.52
C LEU A 336 -5.31 -9.04 -21.30
N VAL A 337 -4.31 -9.74 -20.76
CA VAL A 337 -3.00 -9.94 -21.41
C VAL A 337 -3.13 -10.86 -22.63
N ALA A 338 -3.97 -11.91 -22.56
CA ALA A 338 -4.21 -12.83 -23.67
C ALA A 338 -4.98 -12.18 -24.83
N GLU A 339 -5.91 -11.28 -24.55
CA GLU A 339 -6.67 -10.55 -25.58
C GLU A 339 -5.84 -9.48 -26.30
N PHE A 340 -4.79 -8.95 -25.67
CA PHE A 340 -4.01 -7.83 -26.21
C PHE A 340 -3.27 -8.14 -27.53
N PRO A 341 -2.55 -9.26 -27.70
CA PRO A 341 -1.94 -9.61 -28.99
C PRO A 341 -2.97 -9.85 -30.11
N ALA A 342 -4.23 -10.15 -29.77
CA ALA A 342 -5.31 -10.29 -30.75
C ALA A 342 -5.81 -8.95 -31.33
N ARG A 343 -5.51 -7.81 -30.68
CA ARG A 343 -5.98 -6.47 -31.06
C ARG A 343 -4.90 -5.59 -31.72
N MET A 344 -3.65 -6.06 -31.84
CA MET A 344 -2.62 -5.36 -32.63
C MET A 344 -2.97 -5.44 -34.12
N PRO A 345 -2.90 -4.33 -34.88
CA PRO A 345 -3.13 -4.34 -36.32
C PRO A 345 -2.13 -5.29 -37.00
N ILE A 346 -2.62 -6.06 -37.97
CA ILE A 346 -1.88 -7.10 -38.72
C ILE A 346 -0.58 -6.55 -39.34
N SER A 347 -0.48 -5.24 -39.58
CA SER A 347 0.74 -4.58 -40.08
C SER A 347 1.94 -4.71 -39.15
N GLU A 348 1.75 -4.88 -37.84
CA GLU A 348 2.86 -5.12 -36.88
C GLU A 348 3.17 -6.61 -36.67
N ARG A 349 2.34 -7.53 -37.19
CA ARG A 349 2.62 -8.99 -37.15
C ARG A 349 3.56 -9.45 -38.25
N ILE A 350 3.62 -8.74 -39.38
CA ILE A 350 4.38 -9.19 -40.56
C ILE A 350 5.90 -9.08 -40.33
N ASP A 351 6.35 -8.21 -39.42
CA ASP A 351 7.76 -8.06 -39.06
C ASP A 351 8.23 -9.01 -37.95
N LEU A 352 7.35 -9.86 -37.41
CA LEU A 352 7.66 -10.83 -36.34
C LEU A 352 7.93 -12.26 -36.86
N VAL A 353 7.85 -12.51 -38.17
CA VAL A 353 7.93 -13.86 -38.76
C VAL A 353 9.05 -14.04 -39.79
N ARG A 354 9.90 -13.03 -40.06
CA ARG A 354 11.08 -13.26 -40.90
C ARG A 354 12.35 -13.38 -40.05
N PRO A 355 13.11 -14.48 -40.22
CA PRO A 355 14.26 -14.81 -39.39
C PRO A 355 15.42 -13.82 -39.51
#